data_AF-A0A258R9A0-F1
#
_entry.id   AF-A0A258R9A0-F1
#
_cell.length_a   1.000
_cell.length_b   1.000
_cell.length_c   1.000
_cell.angle_alpha   90.00
_cell.angle_beta   90.00
_cell.angle_gamma   90.00
#
_symmetry.space_group_name_H-M   'P 1'
#
loop_
_entity.id
_entity.type
_entity.pdbx_description
1 polymer ?
#
loop_
_entity_poly.entity_id
_entity_poly.type
_entity_poly.pdbx_seq_one_letter_code
_entity_poly.pdbx_strand_id
1 'polypeptide(L)'
;MSPLHLRSRRPQRALGFTLVELVMVLLIIGVLAVFALPRLLDTTMWRLTAYGNELQAQMQAMHRLALLQRRPVVATINTTGVRFAYVSGGSLLTLDCPATVTPCISEAGPRTVTFNSLSSGRAVTSSGAALPVTVASGSHSTRYQVETETGLFRRLP
;
A
#
# COMPACT_ATOMS: atom_id res chain seq x y z
N MET A 1 39.62 59.74 41.13
CA MET A 1 39.18 59.87 39.73
C MET A 1 39.68 58.66 38.97
N SER A 2 38.82 57.68 38.72
CA SER A 2 39.18 56.39 38.08
C SER A 2 38.69 56.39 36.64
N PRO A 3 39.52 56.07 35.63
CA PRO A 3 39.08 56.08 34.24
C PRO A 3 38.29 54.81 33.89
N LEU A 4 37.11 55.00 33.32
CA LEU A 4 36.28 53.95 32.71
C LEU A 4 36.94 53.48 31.40
N HIS A 5 37.40 52.24 31.36
CA HIS A 5 37.85 51.58 30.13
C HIS A 5 36.63 51.23 29.27
N LEU A 6 36.33 52.06 28.26
CA LEU A 6 35.38 51.73 27.20
C LEU A 6 35.97 50.64 26.30
N ARG A 7 35.56 49.40 26.58
CA ARG A 7 35.92 48.21 25.81
C ARG A 7 35.25 48.29 24.43
N SER A 8 36.02 48.66 23.42
CA SER A 8 35.62 48.65 22.01
C SER A 8 35.14 47.25 21.61
N ARG A 9 33.83 47.07 21.40
CA ARG A 9 33.30 45.90 20.68
C ARG A 9 33.65 46.07 19.21
N ARG A 10 34.57 45.24 18.71
CA ARG A 10 34.84 45.15 17.28
C ARG A 10 33.55 44.75 16.54
N PRO A 11 33.18 45.41 15.45
CA PRO A 11 32.05 44.99 14.64
C PRO A 11 32.36 43.62 14.04
N GLN A 12 31.50 42.63 14.31
CA GLN A 12 31.54 41.36 13.59
C GLN A 12 31.18 41.67 12.13
N ARG A 13 32.14 41.52 11.23
CA ARG A 13 31.89 41.60 9.79
C ARG A 13 30.89 40.49 9.45
N ALA A 14 29.70 40.86 9.00
CA ALA A 14 28.79 39.92 8.37
C ALA A 14 29.49 39.41 7.09
N LEU A 15 29.93 38.15 7.13
CA LEU A 15 30.46 37.46 5.96
C LEU A 15 29.27 37.18 5.04
N GLY A 16 29.16 37.94 3.94
CA GLY A 16 28.19 37.67 2.88
C GLY A 16 28.61 36.47 2.04
N PHE A 17 27.64 35.81 1.41
CA PHE A 17 27.87 34.70 0.47
C PHE A 17 28.52 35.23 -0.82
N THR A 18 29.53 34.53 -1.34
CA THR A 18 30.12 34.91 -2.64
C THR A 18 29.30 34.36 -3.81
N LEU A 19 29.43 34.95 -5.01
CA LEU A 19 28.78 34.42 -6.23
C LEU A 19 29.21 32.97 -6.49
N VAL A 20 30.51 32.69 -6.32
CA VAL A 20 31.07 31.35 -6.53
C VAL A 20 30.48 30.35 -5.54
N GLU A 21 30.32 30.75 -4.27
CA GLU A 21 29.72 29.90 -3.23
C GLU A 21 28.25 29.61 -3.55
N LEU A 22 27.49 30.61 -4.01
CA LEU A 22 26.10 30.41 -4.42
C LEU A 22 25.98 29.45 -5.62
N VAL A 23 26.85 29.60 -6.63
CA VAL A 23 26.90 28.69 -7.77
C VAL A 23 27.25 27.26 -7.33
N MET A 24 28.24 27.09 -6.44
CA MET A 24 28.61 25.78 -5.92
C MET A 24 27.46 25.12 -5.13
N VAL A 25 26.75 25.89 -4.30
CA VAL A 25 25.58 25.39 -3.56
C VAL A 25 24.47 24.93 -4.51
N LEU A 26 24.17 25.71 -5.56
CA LEU A 26 23.19 25.32 -6.57
C LEU A 26 23.61 24.06 -7.33
N LEU A 27 24.89 23.90 -7.64
CA LEU A 27 25.41 22.69 -8.26
C LEU A 27 25.25 21.47 -7.35
N ILE A 28 25.58 21.60 -6.06
CA ILE A 28 25.42 20.52 -5.09
C ILE A 28 23.94 20.15 -4.95
N ILE A 29 23.04 21.13 -4.81
CA ILE A 29 21.60 20.88 -4.75
C ILE A 29 21.11 20.21 -6.04
N GLY A 30 21.58 20.66 -7.21
CA GLY A 30 21.24 20.07 -8.50
C GLY A 30 21.61 18.60 -8.60
N VAL A 31 22.83 18.24 -8.19
CA VAL A 31 23.28 16.84 -8.17
C VAL A 31 22.47 16.02 -7.17
N LEU A 32 22.24 16.53 -5.96
CA LEU A 32 21.43 15.84 -4.94
C LEU A 32 19.99 15.62 -5.41
N ALA A 33 19.41 16.60 -6.11
CA ALA A 33 18.04 16.54 -6.60
C ALA A 33 17.82 15.36 -7.55
N VAL A 34 18.77 15.07 -8.45
CA VAL A 34 18.69 13.93 -9.39
C VAL A 34 18.51 12.59 -8.68
N PHE A 35 19.12 12.40 -7.51
CA PHE A 35 19.00 11.16 -6.75
C PHE A 35 17.87 11.18 -5.72
N ALA A 36 17.58 12.34 -5.11
CA ALA A 36 16.59 12.46 -4.05
C ALA A 36 15.14 12.52 -4.57
N LEU A 37 14.88 13.29 -5.63
CA LEU A 37 13.55 13.47 -6.21
C LEU A 37 12.86 12.16 -6.62
N PRO A 38 13.48 11.24 -7.40
CA PRO A 38 12.79 10.04 -7.85
C PRO A 38 12.32 9.17 -6.68
N ARG A 39 13.08 9.13 -5.57
CA ARG A 39 12.73 8.37 -4.38
C ARG A 39 11.62 9.03 -3.56
N LEU A 40 11.54 10.36 -3.55
CA LEU A 40 10.45 11.10 -2.90
C LEU A 40 9.11 10.96 -3.63
N LEU A 41 9.14 10.77 -4.95
CA LEU A 41 7.95 10.58 -5.78
C LEU A 41 7.48 9.12 -5.84
N ASP A 42 8.25 8.18 -5.29
CA ASP A 42 7.86 6.78 -5.19
C ASP A 42 6.74 6.61 -4.16
N THR A 43 5.50 6.63 -4.65
CA THR A 43 4.28 6.40 -3.85
C THR A 43 3.79 4.96 -3.94
N THR A 44 4.57 4.05 -4.53
CA THR A 44 4.15 2.66 -4.76
C THR A 44 3.79 1.96 -3.45
N MET A 45 4.65 2.06 -2.44
CA MET A 45 4.45 1.48 -1.11
C MET A 45 3.13 1.91 -0.46
N TRP A 46 2.84 3.22 -0.51
CA TRP A 46 1.62 3.79 0.06
C TRP A 46 0.37 3.28 -0.64
N ARG A 47 0.40 3.22 -1.98
CA ARG A 47 -0.71 2.71 -2.80
C ARG A 47 -0.95 1.22 -2.58
N LEU A 48 0.10 0.41 -2.51
CA LEU A 48 0.04 -1.02 -2.20
C LEU A 48 -0.55 -1.26 -0.81
N THR A 49 -0.12 -0.48 0.18
CA THR A 49 -0.62 -0.59 1.55
C THR A 49 -2.09 -0.18 1.64
N ALA A 50 -2.47 0.91 0.98
CA ALA A 50 -3.85 1.37 0.90
C ALA A 50 -4.76 0.32 0.23
N TYR A 51 -4.33 -0.22 -0.92
CA TYR A 51 -5.03 -1.29 -1.61
C TYR A 51 -5.19 -2.54 -0.74
N GLY A 52 -4.13 -2.96 -0.05
CA GLY A 52 -4.18 -4.10 0.85
C GLY A 52 -5.16 -3.92 2.03
N ASN A 53 -5.24 -2.70 2.59
CA ASN A 53 -6.19 -2.37 3.65
C ASN A 53 -7.63 -2.34 3.13
N GLU A 54 -7.86 -1.76 1.95
CA GLU A 54 -9.17 -1.74 1.30
C GLU A 54 -9.62 -3.15 0.93
N LEU A 55 -8.74 -3.97 0.35
CA LEU A 55 -9.00 -5.37 0.06
C LEU A 55 -9.43 -6.13 1.32
N GLN A 56 -8.72 -5.94 2.44
CA GLN A 56 -9.08 -6.57 3.70
C GLN A 56 -10.46 -6.10 4.22
N ALA A 57 -10.75 -4.81 4.15
CA ALA A 57 -12.05 -4.27 4.55
C ALA A 57 -13.20 -4.82 3.67
N GLN A 58 -13.01 -4.85 2.35
CA GLN A 58 -14.01 -5.35 1.41
C GLN A 58 -14.24 -6.86 1.58
N MET A 59 -13.18 -7.65 1.79
CA MET A 59 -13.29 -9.08 2.04
C MET A 59 -14.14 -9.37 3.29
N GLN A 60 -13.93 -8.62 4.37
CA GLN A 60 -14.73 -8.70 5.59
C GLN A 60 -16.17 -8.22 5.38
N ALA A 61 -16.37 -7.15 4.61
CA ALA A 61 -17.70 -6.62 4.30
C ALA A 61 -18.53 -7.63 3.48
N MET A 62 -17.93 -8.26 2.48
CA MET A 62 -18.58 -9.26 1.63
C MET A 62 -18.88 -10.55 2.40
N HIS A 63 -18.00 -10.95 3.32
CA HIS A 63 -18.28 -12.05 4.23
C HIS A 63 -19.52 -11.77 5.11
N ARG A 64 -19.59 -10.58 5.72
CA ARG A 64 -20.77 -10.15 6.50
C ARG A 64 -22.03 -10.08 5.63
N LEU A 65 -21.92 -9.58 4.41
CA LEU A 65 -23.02 -9.52 3.46
C LEU A 65 -23.58 -10.91 3.15
N ALA A 66 -22.70 -11.90 2.93
CA ALA A 66 -23.10 -13.28 2.68
C ALA A 66 -23.85 -13.90 3.86
N LEU A 67 -23.45 -13.58 5.10
CA LEU A 67 -24.14 -13.99 6.32
C LEU A 67 -25.52 -13.33 6.46
N LEU A 68 -25.58 -12.01 6.27
CA LEU A 68 -26.82 -11.22 6.43
C LEU A 68 -27.89 -11.60 5.40
N GLN A 69 -27.50 -11.78 4.14
CA GLN A 69 -28.43 -12.09 3.07
C GLN A 69 -28.68 -13.61 2.92
N ARG A 70 -27.91 -14.45 3.62
CA ARG A 70 -27.85 -15.91 3.42
C ARG A 70 -27.65 -16.30 1.96
N ARG A 71 -26.90 -15.47 1.21
CA ARG A 71 -26.59 -15.67 -0.20
C ARG A 71 -25.09 -15.78 -0.36
N PRO A 72 -24.57 -16.84 -0.99
CA PRO A 72 -23.14 -17.03 -1.10
C PRO A 72 -22.52 -16.02 -2.08
N VAL A 73 -21.39 -15.45 -1.68
CA VAL A 73 -20.61 -14.46 -2.44
C VAL A 73 -19.28 -15.07 -2.84
N VAL A 74 -18.91 -14.94 -4.10
CA VAL A 74 -17.63 -15.38 -4.65
C VAL A 74 -16.73 -14.17 -4.85
N ALA A 75 -15.55 -14.20 -4.24
CA ALA A 75 -14.43 -13.32 -4.54
C ALA A 75 -13.52 -14.01 -5.56
N THR A 76 -13.43 -13.45 -6.77
CA THR A 76 -12.51 -13.88 -7.83
C THR A 76 -11.28 -13.01 -7.79
N ILE A 77 -10.16 -13.58 -7.36
CA ILE A 77 -8.87 -12.94 -7.22
C ILE A 77 -8.10 -13.15 -8.53
N ASN A 78 -7.60 -12.07 -9.11
CA ASN A 78 -6.75 -12.06 -10.29
C ASN A 78 -5.52 -11.19 -10.02
N THR A 79 -4.56 -11.18 -10.94
CA THR A 79 -3.33 -10.37 -10.84
C THR A 79 -3.60 -8.86 -10.88
N THR A 80 -4.72 -8.45 -11.47
CA THR A 80 -5.12 -7.05 -11.66
C THR A 80 -6.18 -6.56 -10.68
N GLY A 81 -6.66 -7.39 -9.76
CA GLY A 81 -7.72 -7.00 -8.82
C GLY A 81 -8.56 -8.15 -8.31
N VAL A 82 -9.62 -7.82 -7.57
CA VAL A 82 -10.58 -8.79 -7.01
C VAL A 82 -12.00 -8.39 -7.37
N ARG A 83 -12.76 -9.33 -7.96
CA ARG A 83 -14.18 -9.15 -8.27
C ARG A 83 -15.06 -9.94 -7.31
N PHE A 84 -16.06 -9.28 -6.74
CA PHE A 84 -17.07 -9.88 -5.88
C PHE A 84 -18.39 -10.02 -6.64
N ALA A 85 -19.01 -11.19 -6.56
CA ALA A 85 -20.30 -11.48 -7.20
C ALA A 85 -21.07 -12.52 -6.38
N TYR A 86 -22.38 -12.60 -6.55
CA TYR A 86 -23.12 -13.76 -6.02
C TYR A 86 -22.83 -15.01 -6.84
N VAL A 87 -22.87 -16.18 -6.20
CA VAL A 87 -22.74 -17.48 -6.91
C VAL A 87 -23.82 -17.63 -7.98
N SER A 88 -25.04 -17.14 -7.72
CA SER A 88 -26.17 -17.18 -8.64
C SER A 88 -26.03 -16.22 -9.84
N GLY A 89 -24.96 -15.44 -9.90
CA GLY A 89 -24.80 -14.34 -10.85
C GLY A 89 -25.18 -12.99 -10.24
N GLY A 90 -24.62 -11.92 -10.82
CA GLY A 90 -24.76 -10.54 -10.35
C GLY A 90 -23.47 -10.03 -9.70
N SER A 91 -22.93 -8.93 -10.23
CA SER A 91 -21.73 -8.28 -9.71
C SER A 91 -22.07 -7.45 -8.47
N LEU A 92 -21.23 -7.52 -7.45
CA LEU A 92 -21.35 -6.74 -6.23
C LEU A 92 -20.40 -5.54 -6.25
N LEU A 93 -19.12 -5.82 -6.42
CA LEU A 93 -18.05 -4.84 -6.39
C LEU A 93 -16.86 -5.39 -7.16
N THR A 94 -16.13 -4.52 -7.83
CA THR A 94 -14.80 -4.82 -8.36
C THR A 94 -13.81 -3.89 -7.67
N LEU A 95 -12.76 -4.48 -7.11
CA LEU A 95 -11.65 -3.76 -6.53
C LEU A 95 -10.44 -3.95 -7.44
N ASP A 96 -10.17 -2.95 -8.28
CA ASP A 96 -9.07 -3.00 -9.24
C ASP A 96 -7.75 -2.55 -8.60
N CYS A 97 -6.65 -3.14 -9.06
CA CYS A 97 -5.33 -2.67 -8.72
C CYS A 97 -5.16 -1.21 -9.15
N PRO A 98 -4.45 -0.37 -8.37
CA PRO A 98 -4.18 0.99 -8.79
C PRO A 98 -3.37 0.99 -10.10
N ALA A 99 -3.78 1.81 -11.07
CA ALA A 99 -3.28 1.75 -12.45
C ALA A 99 -1.74 1.85 -12.58
N THR A 100 -1.08 2.57 -11.68
CA THR A 100 0.38 2.75 -11.68
C THR A 100 1.16 1.57 -11.08
N VAL A 101 0.49 0.64 -10.39
CA VAL A 101 1.12 -0.52 -9.72
C VAL A 101 0.49 -1.85 -10.15
N THR A 102 -0.19 -1.88 -11.30
CA THR A 102 -0.78 -3.11 -11.86
C THR A 102 0.29 -3.93 -12.61
N PRO A 103 0.33 -5.26 -12.50
CA PRO A 103 -0.43 -6.09 -11.56
C PRO A 103 0.05 -5.88 -10.11
N CYS A 104 -0.89 -5.82 -9.17
CA CYS A 104 -0.60 -5.60 -7.75
C CYS A 104 -0.82 -6.86 -6.89
N ILE A 105 -1.21 -7.97 -7.52
CA ILE A 105 -1.41 -9.27 -6.89
C ILE A 105 -0.52 -10.30 -7.60
N SER A 106 0.33 -10.98 -6.83
CA SER A 106 1.28 -12.00 -7.30
C SER A 106 0.69 -13.39 -7.15
N GLU A 107 -0.20 -13.76 -8.08
CA GLU A 107 -0.83 -15.09 -8.14
C GLU A 107 -0.52 -15.77 -9.49
N ALA A 108 -0.40 -17.09 -9.49
CA ALA A 108 -0.11 -17.88 -10.70
C ALA A 108 -1.30 -17.98 -11.68
N GLY A 109 -2.50 -17.62 -11.23
CA GLY A 109 -3.72 -17.62 -12.03
C GLY A 109 -4.94 -17.20 -11.21
N PRO A 110 -6.13 -17.08 -11.83
CA PRO A 110 -7.34 -16.70 -11.13
C PRO A 110 -7.73 -17.73 -10.07
N ARG A 111 -8.06 -17.25 -8.87
CA ARG A 111 -8.49 -18.10 -7.74
C ARG A 111 -9.78 -17.56 -7.17
N THR A 112 -10.65 -18.43 -6.69
CA THR A 112 -11.96 -18.01 -6.16
C THR A 112 -12.13 -18.45 -4.71
N VAL A 113 -12.58 -17.53 -3.87
CA VAL A 113 -13.03 -17.77 -2.49
C VAL A 113 -14.54 -17.61 -2.45
N THR A 114 -15.26 -18.60 -1.93
CA THR A 114 -16.71 -18.51 -1.72
C THR A 114 -17.00 -18.33 -0.25
N PHE A 115 -17.69 -17.24 0.08
CA PHE A 115 -18.27 -16.99 1.39
C PHE A 115 -19.71 -17.49 1.41
N ASN A 116 -20.05 -18.32 2.39
CA ASN A 116 -21.40 -18.84 2.57
C ASN A 116 -21.98 -18.47 3.94
N SER A 117 -23.26 -18.77 4.14
CA SER A 117 -24.00 -18.46 5.38
C SER A 117 -23.54 -19.27 6.60
N LEU A 118 -22.67 -20.27 6.42
CA LEU A 118 -22.11 -21.12 7.47
C LEU A 118 -20.78 -20.57 7.99
N SER A 119 -20.48 -19.29 7.73
CA SER A 119 -19.21 -18.64 8.06
C SER A 119 -17.96 -19.31 7.48
N SER A 120 -18.09 -20.18 6.49
CA SER A 120 -16.94 -20.83 5.85
C SER A 120 -16.54 -20.10 4.58
N GLY A 121 -15.24 -19.77 4.48
CA GLY A 121 -14.62 -19.22 3.28
C GLY A 121 -13.92 -20.34 2.52
N ARG A 122 -14.69 -21.12 1.74
CA ARG A 122 -14.11 -22.23 0.97
C ARG A 122 -13.60 -21.70 -0.36
N ALA A 123 -12.29 -21.80 -0.58
CA ALA A 123 -11.72 -21.52 -1.88
C ALA A 123 -11.87 -22.74 -2.79
N VAL A 124 -12.40 -22.54 -4.00
CA VAL A 124 -12.62 -23.61 -4.99
C VAL A 124 -11.29 -24.20 -5.47
N THR A 125 -10.21 -23.43 -5.35
CA THR A 125 -8.84 -23.84 -5.70
C THR A 125 -7.98 -24.23 -4.48
N SER A 126 -8.55 -24.31 -3.26
CA SER A 126 -7.79 -24.74 -2.08
C SER A 126 -8.06 -26.21 -1.77
N SER A 127 -6.99 -26.96 -1.49
CA SER A 127 -7.01 -28.35 -1.02
C SER A 127 -7.49 -28.50 0.44
N GLY A 128 -8.32 -27.58 0.95
CA GLY A 128 -8.70 -27.53 2.36
C GLY A 128 -7.68 -26.85 3.28
N ALA A 129 -6.78 -26.04 2.72
CA ALA A 129 -5.78 -25.27 3.47
C ALA A 129 -5.99 -23.75 3.31
N ALA A 130 -5.51 -22.98 4.27
CA ALA A 130 -5.67 -21.54 4.25
C ALA A 130 -5.02 -20.93 2.99
N LEU A 131 -5.76 -20.06 2.29
CA LEU A 131 -5.42 -19.55 0.96
C LEU A 131 -4.49 -18.33 1.09
N PRO A 132 -3.20 -18.41 0.72
CA PRO A 132 -2.36 -17.22 0.68
C PRO A 132 -2.79 -16.32 -0.48
N VAL A 133 -2.75 -15.01 -0.26
CA VAL A 133 -2.93 -13.97 -1.27
C VAL A 133 -1.78 -12.98 -1.13
N THR A 134 -0.94 -12.83 -2.15
CA THR A 134 0.21 -11.91 -2.07
C THR A 134 -0.07 -10.64 -2.86
N VAL A 135 -0.10 -9.50 -2.17
CA VAL A 135 -0.20 -8.17 -2.78
C VAL A 135 1.22 -7.63 -2.94
N ALA A 136 1.72 -7.48 -4.16
CA ALA A 136 3.09 -7.09 -4.41
C ALA A 136 3.26 -6.30 -5.71
N SER A 137 4.22 -5.37 -5.71
CA SER A 137 4.69 -4.66 -6.90
C SER A 137 6.12 -4.15 -6.66
N GLY A 138 7.02 -4.39 -7.61
CA GLY A 138 8.44 -4.07 -7.46
C GLY A 138 9.07 -4.79 -6.26
N SER A 139 9.71 -4.03 -5.38
CA SER A 139 10.33 -4.53 -4.13
C SER A 139 9.38 -4.58 -2.93
N HIS A 140 8.13 -4.13 -3.07
CA HIS A 140 7.15 -4.09 -1.98
C HIS A 140 6.23 -5.30 -2.06
N SER A 141 6.09 -6.03 -0.96
CA SER A 141 5.16 -7.15 -0.85
C SER A 141 4.49 -7.21 0.51
N THR A 142 3.19 -7.48 0.54
CA THR A 142 2.43 -7.82 1.74
C THR A 142 1.69 -9.12 1.50
N ARG A 143 1.80 -10.05 2.47
CA ARG A 143 1.14 -11.34 2.40
C ARG A 143 -0.16 -11.29 3.21
N TYR A 144 -1.21 -11.84 2.63
CA TYR A 144 -2.50 -12.05 3.26
C TYR A 144 -2.85 -13.54 3.22
N GLN A 145 -3.79 -13.93 4.05
CA GLN A 145 -4.30 -15.29 4.08
C GLN A 145 -5.80 -15.28 4.34
N VAL A 146 -6.53 -16.10 3.59
CA VAL A 146 -7.92 -16.47 3.87
C VAL A 146 -7.91 -17.79 4.64
N GLU A 147 -8.39 -17.80 5.86
CA GLU A 147 -8.56 -19.03 6.63
C GLU A 147 -9.71 -19.88 6.06
N THR A 148 -9.49 -21.18 5.86
CA THR A 148 -10.47 -22.07 5.18
C THR A 148 -11.76 -22.24 5.96
N GLU A 149 -11.66 -22.44 7.27
CA GLU A 149 -12.81 -22.77 8.12
C GLU A 149 -13.67 -21.54 8.44
N THR A 150 -13.03 -20.39 8.64
CA THR A 150 -13.71 -19.16 9.09
C THR A 150 -13.90 -18.14 7.98
N GLY A 151 -13.21 -18.30 6.85
CA GLY A 151 -13.16 -17.27 5.80
C GLY A 151 -12.51 -15.96 6.24
N LEU A 152 -11.83 -15.94 7.40
CA LEU A 152 -11.16 -14.76 7.90
C LEU A 152 -10.04 -14.34 6.94
N PHE A 153 -10.13 -13.14 6.41
CA PHE A 153 -9.03 -12.52 5.66
C PHE A 153 -8.16 -11.71 6.61
N ARG A 154 -6.90 -12.09 6.75
CA ARG A 154 -5.92 -11.42 7.61
C ARG A 154 -4.60 -11.20 6.92
N ARG A 155 -3.90 -10.16 7.36
CA ARG A 155 -2.51 -9.92 7.00
C ARG A 155 -1.58 -10.88 7.76
N LEU A 156 -0.54 -11.36 7.07
CA LEU A 156 0.56 -12.12 7.67
C LEU A 156 1.70 -11.17 8.06
N PRO A 157 2.45 -11.48 9.15
CA PRO A 157 3.60 -10.71 9.57
C PRO A 157 4.74 -10.75 8.54
#